data_AF-A0A3A6P4H5-F1
#
_entry.id   AF-A0A3A6P4H5-F1
#
_cell.length_a   1.000
_cell.length_b   1.000
_cell.length_c   1.000
_cell.angle_alpha   90.00
_cell.angle_beta   90.00
_cell.angle_gamma   90.00
#
_symmetry.space_group_name_H-M   'P 1'
#
loop_
_entity.id
_entity.type
_entity.pdbx_description
1 polymer ?
#
loop_
_entity_poly.entity_id
_entity_poly.type
_entity_poly.pdbx_seq_one_letter_code
_entity_poly.pdbx_strand_id
1 'polypeptide(L)'
;MRARGTQKTPDAGSRGLCGRAWLAWAAALLILAGCAQYGTLDPGPNPAKVRVLLNLNEDRSRFDQFDDVLPYTRWDWGLYIVQDGKMTALRTAGGQSLKAILGYRLVQDVVFLVPPGQWRLRLLVEGYVGLREGRYYRPVDVAYVQQDFEVNLAPGQEITLRPSAGPRG
;
A
#
# COMPACT_ATOMS: atom_id res chain seq x y z
N MET A 1 -3.43 84.18 18.39
CA MET A 1 -4.67 83.54 18.90
C MET A 1 -4.71 82.09 18.44
N ARG A 2 -4.87 81.16 19.40
CA ARG A 2 -5.32 79.75 19.29
C ARG A 2 -5.00 78.95 18.00
N ALA A 3 -4.23 77.88 18.17
CA ALA A 3 -4.51 76.62 17.49
C ALA A 3 -4.55 75.50 18.56
N ARG A 4 -5.76 75.09 18.91
CA ARG A 4 -6.07 74.07 19.92
C ARG A 4 -6.05 72.71 19.20
N GLY A 5 -4.95 71.97 19.33
CA GLY A 5 -4.83 70.63 18.77
C GLY A 5 -5.65 69.63 19.57
N THR A 6 -6.64 69.01 18.94
CA THR A 6 -7.44 67.93 19.52
C THR A 6 -6.70 66.59 19.38
N GLN A 7 -6.23 66.05 20.51
CA GLN A 7 -5.72 64.68 20.59
C GLN A 7 -6.89 63.70 20.49
N LYS A 8 -6.83 62.83 19.48
CA LYS A 8 -7.77 61.73 19.26
C LYS A 8 -7.26 60.52 20.05
N THR A 9 -8.00 60.10 21.07
CA THR A 9 -7.73 58.88 21.85
C THR A 9 -7.94 57.63 20.99
N PRO A 10 -7.02 56.66 21.00
CA PRO A 10 -7.21 55.38 20.32
C PRO A 10 -8.12 54.45 21.12
N ASP A 11 -9.11 53.87 20.43
CA ASP A 11 -10.11 52.95 20.98
C ASP A 11 -9.47 51.66 21.50
N ALA A 12 -9.69 51.40 22.79
CA ALA A 12 -9.34 50.17 23.49
C ALA A 12 -10.46 49.14 23.29
N GLY A 13 -10.48 48.43 22.16
CA GLY A 13 -11.60 47.54 21.86
C GLY A 13 -11.38 46.49 20.77
N SER A 14 -10.26 45.75 20.75
CA SER A 14 -10.12 44.65 19.76
C SER A 14 -9.24 43.47 20.16
N ARG A 15 -8.93 43.27 21.45
CA ARG A 15 -7.97 42.23 21.88
C ARG A 15 -8.57 40.83 22.17
N GLY A 16 -9.88 40.63 22.02
CA GLY A 16 -10.54 39.41 22.52
C GLY A 16 -10.84 38.29 21.52
N LEU A 17 -10.91 38.58 20.21
CA LEU A 17 -11.50 37.64 19.24
C LEU A 17 -10.49 36.87 18.37
N CYS A 18 -9.26 37.36 18.24
CA CYS A 18 -8.26 36.73 17.37
C CYS A 18 -7.63 35.45 17.96
N GLY A 19 -7.58 35.31 19.30
CA GLY A 19 -6.93 34.18 19.97
C GLY A 19 -7.74 32.88 19.96
N ARG A 20 -9.08 32.96 19.97
CA ARG A 20 -9.95 31.77 20.02
C ARG A 20 -10.09 31.06 18.69
N ALA A 21 -10.05 31.80 17.58
CA ALA A 21 -10.06 31.22 16.25
C ALA A 21 -8.80 30.37 15.98
N TRP A 22 -7.63 30.82 16.44
CA TRP A 22 -6.37 30.12 16.20
C TRP A 22 -6.29 28.75 16.90
N LEU A 23 -6.85 28.63 18.11
CA LEU A 23 -6.94 27.37 18.85
C LEU A 23 -7.84 26.34 18.16
N ALA A 24 -8.96 26.78 17.57
CA ALA A 24 -9.87 25.89 16.84
C ALA A 24 -9.21 25.33 15.56
N TRP A 25 -8.44 26.15 14.85
CA TRP A 25 -7.69 25.72 13.66
C TRP A 25 -6.54 24.77 14.00
N ALA A 26 -5.82 25.01 15.10
CA ALA A 26 -4.78 24.09 15.56
C ALA A 26 -5.33 22.71 15.97
N ALA A 27 -6.49 22.68 16.63
CA ALA A 27 -7.15 21.43 17.00
C ALA A 27 -7.65 20.63 15.76
N ALA A 28 -8.17 21.31 14.74
CA ALA A 28 -8.61 20.65 13.50
C ALA A 28 -7.44 20.03 12.70
N LEU A 29 -6.27 20.65 12.71
CA LEU A 29 -5.07 20.12 12.06
C LEU A 29 -4.52 18.86 12.74
N LEU A 30 -4.66 18.73 14.07
CA LEU A 30 -4.23 17.54 14.81
C LEU A 30 -5.12 16.32 14.53
N ILE A 31 -6.42 16.52 14.26
CA ILE A 31 -7.34 15.42 13.91
C ILE A 31 -7.03 14.86 12.51
N LEU A 32 -6.58 15.69 11.58
CA LEU A 32 -6.22 15.27 10.22
C LEU A 32 -4.89 14.48 10.17
N ALA A 33 -3.97 14.71 11.11
CA ALA A 33 -2.69 14.02 11.16
C ALA A 33 -2.79 12.53 11.57
N GLY A 34 -3.88 12.12 12.23
CA GLY A 34 -4.08 10.74 12.71
C GLY A 34 -4.45 9.70 11.64
N CYS A 35 -4.76 10.13 10.41
CA CYS A 35 -5.20 9.20 9.35
C CYS A 35 -4.05 8.65 8.48
N ALA A 36 -2.82 9.15 8.63
CA ALA A 36 -1.72 8.80 7.73
C ALA A 36 -1.00 7.47 8.09
N GLN A 37 -1.30 6.86 9.24
CA GLN A 37 -0.63 5.63 9.69
C GLN A 37 -1.33 4.33 9.22
N TYR A 38 -2.38 4.43 8.41
CA TYR A 38 -3.08 3.25 7.94
C TYR A 38 -2.26 2.47 6.90
N GLY A 39 -1.72 1.34 7.34
CA GLY A 39 -1.58 0.15 6.49
C GLY A 39 -0.17 -0.35 6.21
N THR A 40 0.89 0.27 6.77
CA THR A 40 2.25 -0.25 6.59
C THR A 40 3.00 -0.32 7.90
N LEU A 41 3.54 -1.52 8.17
CA LEU A 41 4.32 -1.81 9.37
C LEU A 41 5.65 -1.06 9.31
N ASP A 42 6.02 -0.41 10.42
CA ASP A 42 7.37 0.11 10.61
C ASP A 42 8.33 -1.07 10.84
N PRO A 43 9.33 -1.29 9.97
CA PRO A 43 10.23 -2.43 10.08
C PRO A 43 11.34 -2.20 11.13
N GLY A 44 11.43 -1.01 11.75
CA GLY A 44 12.41 -0.69 12.77
C GLY A 44 13.79 -0.27 12.23
N PRO A 45 14.76 0.03 13.12
CA PRO A 45 16.05 0.65 12.75
C PRO A 45 17.03 -0.30 12.04
N ASN A 46 16.89 -1.63 12.21
CA ASN A 46 17.72 -2.62 11.55
C ASN A 46 16.87 -3.78 11.01
N PRO A 47 16.11 -3.54 9.93
CA PRO A 47 15.13 -4.50 9.44
C PRO A 47 15.82 -5.68 8.74
N ALA A 48 15.22 -6.86 8.86
CA ALA A 48 15.55 -7.97 8.00
C ALA A 48 15.01 -7.72 6.57
N LYS A 49 15.55 -8.46 5.61
CA LYS A 49 15.24 -8.33 4.19
C LYS A 49 14.72 -9.64 3.65
N VAL A 50 13.59 -9.58 2.97
CA VAL A 50 13.02 -10.75 2.27
C VAL A 50 12.96 -10.43 0.80
N ARG A 51 13.85 -11.06 0.03
CA ARG A 51 13.83 -10.99 -1.43
C ARG A 51 12.82 -11.99 -1.97
N VAL A 52 11.89 -11.55 -2.80
CA VAL A 52 10.91 -12.41 -3.46
C VAL A 52 11.19 -12.41 -4.94
N LEU A 53 11.40 -13.61 -5.50
CA LEU A 53 11.60 -13.82 -6.92
C LEU A 53 10.32 -14.42 -7.51
N LEU A 54 9.55 -13.61 -8.24
CA LEU A 54 8.35 -14.07 -8.95
C LEU A 54 8.65 -14.30 -10.42
N ASN A 55 8.09 -15.40 -10.93
CA ASN A 55 8.10 -15.74 -12.33
C ASN A 55 6.85 -16.55 -12.64
N LEU A 56 5.75 -15.84 -12.89
CA LEU A 56 4.44 -16.43 -13.13
C LEU A 56 3.98 -16.11 -14.56
N ASN A 57 3.48 -17.13 -15.25
CA ASN A 57 2.80 -16.97 -16.53
C ASN A 57 1.30 -17.07 -16.29
N GLU A 58 0.52 -16.28 -17.01
CA GLU A 58 -0.92 -16.50 -17.10
C GLU A 58 -1.23 -17.80 -17.87
N ASP A 59 -2.40 -18.37 -17.62
CA ASP A 59 -2.98 -19.38 -18.52
C ASP A 59 -4.21 -18.82 -19.21
N ARG A 60 -4.09 -18.61 -20.52
CA ARG A 60 -5.16 -18.09 -21.34
C ARG A 60 -5.92 -19.14 -22.17
N SER A 61 -5.63 -20.42 -21.99
CA SER A 61 -6.31 -21.51 -22.73
C SER A 61 -7.84 -21.52 -22.56
N ARG A 62 -8.35 -20.91 -21.49
CA ARG A 62 -9.80 -20.82 -21.20
C ARG A 62 -10.48 -19.61 -21.83
N PHE A 63 -9.74 -18.74 -22.53
CA PHE A 63 -10.24 -17.47 -23.04
C PHE A 63 -10.56 -17.49 -24.54
N ASP A 64 -10.21 -18.56 -25.25
CA ASP A 64 -10.50 -18.73 -26.67
C ASP A 64 -12.02 -18.72 -26.98
N GLN A 65 -12.85 -18.92 -25.96
CA GLN A 65 -14.31 -18.90 -26.04
C GLN A 65 -14.94 -17.50 -25.92
N PHE A 66 -14.15 -16.45 -25.66
CA PHE A 66 -14.65 -15.09 -25.48
C PHE A 66 -14.14 -14.19 -26.61
N ASP A 67 -15.05 -13.48 -27.27
CA ASP A 67 -14.73 -12.65 -28.44
C ASP A 67 -14.05 -11.31 -28.07
N ASP A 68 -14.21 -10.83 -26.82
CA ASP A 68 -13.75 -9.51 -26.38
C ASP A 68 -13.05 -9.60 -25.02
N VAL A 69 -11.78 -10.01 -25.08
CA VAL A 69 -10.87 -10.19 -23.94
C VAL A 69 -9.81 -9.11 -23.99
N LEU A 70 -9.55 -8.44 -22.87
CA LEU A 70 -8.44 -7.49 -22.80
C LEU A 70 -7.11 -8.20 -23.17
N PRO A 71 -6.22 -7.53 -23.91
CA PRO A 71 -5.03 -8.19 -24.41
C PRO A 71 -4.00 -8.48 -23.31
N TYR A 72 -4.14 -7.92 -22.11
CA TYR A 72 -3.19 -8.08 -21.01
C TYR A 72 -3.84 -8.63 -19.74
N THR A 73 -3.06 -9.40 -18.96
CA THR A 73 -3.38 -9.63 -17.55
C THR A 73 -2.96 -8.44 -16.72
N ARG A 74 -3.82 -8.08 -15.77
CA ARG A 74 -3.50 -7.17 -14.69
C ARG A 74 -3.11 -7.99 -13.45
N TRP A 75 -1.93 -7.70 -12.93
CA TRP A 75 -1.36 -8.36 -11.77
C TRP A 75 -1.38 -7.43 -10.55
N ASP A 76 -1.84 -7.98 -9.43
CA ASP A 76 -1.83 -7.36 -8.12
C ASP A 76 -1.14 -8.35 -7.15
N TRP A 77 -0.14 -7.91 -6.39
CA TRP A 77 0.55 -8.81 -5.47
C TRP A 77 1.08 -8.12 -4.22
N GLY A 78 1.57 -8.90 -3.26
CA GLY A 78 2.21 -8.38 -2.06
C GLY A 78 2.66 -9.47 -1.10
N LEU A 79 3.55 -9.08 -0.18
CA LEU A 79 3.97 -9.90 0.96
C LEU A 79 3.40 -9.31 2.23
N TYR A 80 2.84 -10.14 3.09
CA TYR A 80 2.11 -9.74 4.29
C TYR A 80 2.66 -10.49 5.49
N ILE A 81 2.68 -9.83 6.65
CA ILE A 81 2.78 -10.54 7.94
C ILE A 81 1.37 -10.95 8.35
N VAL A 82 1.24 -12.20 8.78
CA VAL A 82 0.01 -12.76 9.36
C VAL A 82 0.20 -12.86 10.87
N GLN A 83 -0.58 -12.08 11.62
CA GLN A 83 -0.56 -12.10 13.09
C GLN A 83 -1.99 -11.96 13.61
N ASP A 84 -2.41 -12.87 14.50
CA ASP A 84 -3.74 -12.84 15.13
C ASP A 84 -4.90 -12.72 14.14
N GLY A 85 -4.80 -13.43 13.00
CA GLY A 85 -5.78 -13.40 11.92
C GLY A 85 -5.79 -12.12 11.07
N LYS A 86 -4.95 -11.14 11.39
CA LYS A 86 -4.78 -9.91 10.60
C LYS A 86 -3.62 -10.04 9.63
N MET A 87 -3.78 -9.43 8.46
CA MET A 87 -2.73 -9.32 7.44
C MET A 87 -2.26 -7.88 7.35
N THR A 88 -0.95 -7.66 7.53
CA THR A 88 -0.34 -6.34 7.41
C THR A 88 0.64 -6.35 6.23
N ALA A 89 0.43 -5.46 5.26
CA ALA A 89 1.28 -5.37 4.08
C ALA A 89 2.68 -4.89 4.45
N LEU A 90 3.69 -5.56 3.89
CA LEU A 90 5.09 -5.17 4.03
C LEU A 90 5.47 -4.12 2.99
N ARG A 91 6.35 -3.19 3.39
CA ARG A 91 6.91 -2.19 2.47
C ARG A 91 8.05 -2.81 1.67
N THR A 92 8.16 -2.42 0.41
CA THR A 92 9.32 -2.71 -0.41
C THR A 92 10.45 -1.73 -0.07
N ALA A 93 11.70 -2.19 -0.15
CA ALA A 93 12.86 -1.34 0.07
C ALA A 93 12.97 -0.21 -0.97
N GLY A 94 12.49 -0.46 -2.20
CA GLY A 94 12.55 0.49 -3.33
C GLY A 94 11.29 1.32 -3.55
N GLY A 95 10.23 1.17 -2.75
CA GLY A 95 8.94 1.85 -2.96
C GLY A 95 8.23 1.46 -4.27
N GLN A 96 8.59 0.32 -4.85
CA GLN A 96 8.01 -0.18 -6.10
C GLN A 96 6.50 -0.43 -5.95
N SER A 97 5.72 -0.11 -6.98
CA SER A 97 4.30 -0.47 -7.03
C SER A 97 4.15 -1.98 -7.22
N LEU A 98 3.28 -2.58 -6.42
CA LEU A 98 2.93 -4.01 -6.49
C LEU A 98 1.52 -4.23 -7.04
N LYS A 99 0.88 -3.16 -7.51
CA LYS A 99 -0.50 -3.15 -7.99
C LYS A 99 -0.58 -2.71 -9.45
N ALA A 100 -1.56 -3.25 -10.14
CA ALA A 100 -1.94 -2.93 -11.51
C ALA A 100 -0.81 -3.10 -12.54
N ILE A 101 0.05 -4.11 -12.34
CA ILE A 101 1.13 -4.41 -13.30
C ILE A 101 0.51 -5.09 -14.51
N LEU A 102 0.72 -4.55 -15.71
CA LEU A 102 0.13 -5.08 -16.94
C LEU A 102 1.14 -5.96 -17.69
N GLY A 103 0.71 -7.15 -18.12
CA GLY A 103 1.51 -8.01 -18.99
C GLY A 103 1.10 -9.48 -18.93
N TYR A 104 1.54 -10.26 -19.91
CA TYR A 104 1.25 -11.70 -20.01
C TYR A 104 1.97 -12.56 -18.94
N ARG A 105 3.03 -12.00 -18.34
CA ARG A 105 3.90 -12.67 -17.38
C ARG A 105 4.28 -11.69 -16.28
N LEU A 106 4.27 -12.17 -15.04
CA LEU A 106 4.79 -11.44 -13.89
C LEU A 106 6.20 -11.92 -13.57
N VAL A 107 7.20 -11.11 -13.90
CA VAL A 107 8.60 -11.31 -13.48
C VAL A 107 8.98 -10.20 -12.51
N GLN A 108 9.34 -10.55 -11.28
CA GLN A 108 9.68 -9.58 -10.23
C GLN A 108 10.86 -10.08 -9.39
N ASP A 109 11.77 -9.16 -9.04
CA ASP A 109 12.80 -9.33 -8.01
C ASP A 109 12.68 -8.13 -7.07
N VAL A 110 12.01 -8.35 -5.93
CA VAL A 110 11.65 -7.29 -5.00
C VAL A 110 12.09 -7.66 -3.59
N VAL A 111 12.69 -6.70 -2.91
CA VAL A 111 13.10 -6.83 -1.51
C VAL A 111 12.08 -6.13 -0.61
N PHE A 112 11.54 -6.88 0.35
CA PHE A 112 10.66 -6.38 1.42
C PHE A 112 11.44 -6.16 2.70
N LEU A 113 11.06 -5.11 3.44
CA LEU A 113 11.59 -4.83 4.78
C LEU A 113 10.69 -5.48 5.82
N VAL A 114 11.28 -6.28 6.71
CA VAL A 114 10.55 -7.06 7.71
C VAL A 114 11.19 -6.84 9.09
N PRO A 115 10.41 -6.63 10.17
CA PRO A 115 10.98 -6.62 11.51
C PRO A 115 11.72 -7.93 11.82
N PRO A 116 12.81 -7.91 12.59
CA PRO A 116 13.44 -9.15 13.06
C PRO A 116 12.51 -9.93 13.99
N GLY A 117 12.70 -11.25 14.06
CA GLY A 117 11.91 -12.17 14.89
C GLY A 117 11.28 -13.32 14.12
N GLN A 118 10.39 -14.03 14.80
CA GLN A 118 9.60 -15.13 14.22
C GLN A 118 8.32 -14.59 13.62
N TRP A 119 8.10 -14.90 12.33
CA TRP A 119 6.95 -14.41 11.59
C TRP A 119 6.39 -15.47 10.66
N ARG A 120 5.05 -15.46 10.54
CA ARG A 120 4.36 -16.09 9.42
C ARG A 120 4.16 -15.05 8.33
N LEU A 121 4.85 -15.24 7.21
CA LEU A 121 4.69 -14.43 6.01
C LEU A 121 3.67 -15.10 5.09
N ARG A 122 2.83 -14.30 4.44
CA ARG A 122 1.92 -14.74 3.37
C ARG A 122 2.22 -13.95 2.11
N LEU A 123 2.53 -14.67 1.04
CA LEU A 123 2.57 -14.12 -0.30
C LEU A 123 1.17 -14.26 -0.92
N LEU A 124 0.65 -13.16 -1.46
CA LEU A 124 -0.53 -13.16 -2.33
C LEU A 124 -0.16 -12.60 -3.69
N VAL A 125 -0.51 -13.34 -4.75
CA VAL A 125 -0.41 -12.89 -6.13
C VAL A 125 -1.73 -13.19 -6.82
N GLU A 126 -2.31 -12.18 -7.44
CA GLU A 126 -3.55 -12.24 -8.19
C GLU A 126 -3.25 -11.73 -9.61
N GLY A 127 -3.68 -12.49 -10.60
CA GLY A 127 -3.68 -12.08 -12.00
C GLY A 127 -5.08 -12.23 -12.53
N TYR A 128 -5.64 -11.18 -13.13
CA TYR A 128 -6.94 -11.23 -13.79
C TYR A 128 -6.91 -10.56 -15.16
N VAL A 129 -7.78 -11.06 -16.03
CA VAL A 129 -8.02 -10.48 -17.35
C VAL A 129 -9.43 -9.91 -17.37
N GLY A 130 -9.58 -8.74 -17.98
CA GLY A 130 -10.90 -8.16 -18.20
C GLY A 130 -11.60 -8.82 -19.38
N LEU A 131 -12.83 -9.29 -19.15
CA LEU A 131 -13.78 -9.69 -20.19
C LEU A 131 -14.80 -8.58 -20.42
N ARG A 132 -15.07 -8.28 -21.68
CA ARG A 132 -16.16 -7.38 -22.07
C ARG A 132 -17.28 -8.17 -22.72
N GLU A 133 -18.49 -8.07 -22.16
CA GLU A 133 -19.69 -8.69 -22.70
C GLU A 133 -20.72 -7.58 -22.98
N GLY A 134 -20.74 -7.13 -24.24
CA GLY A 134 -21.51 -5.94 -24.63
C GLY A 134 -21.00 -4.68 -23.93
N ARG A 135 -21.78 -4.18 -22.95
CA ARG A 135 -21.42 -2.99 -22.14
C ARG A 135 -20.86 -3.34 -20.76
N TYR A 136 -20.84 -4.62 -20.39
CA TYR A 136 -20.40 -5.06 -19.08
C TYR A 136 -18.93 -5.43 -19.09
N TYR A 137 -18.23 -5.08 -18.01
CA TYR A 137 -16.85 -5.48 -17.76
C TYR A 137 -16.83 -6.41 -16.54
N ARG A 138 -16.19 -7.58 -16.68
CA ARG A 138 -15.97 -8.50 -15.56
C ARG A 138 -14.50 -8.96 -15.51
N PRO A 139 -13.83 -8.88 -14.35
CA PRO A 139 -12.52 -9.50 -14.18
C PRO A 139 -12.69 -11.03 -14.08
N VAL A 140 -11.77 -11.77 -14.69
CA VAL A 140 -11.65 -13.22 -14.54
C VAL A 140 -10.24 -13.55 -14.10
N ASP A 141 -10.12 -14.27 -12.99
CA ASP A 141 -8.84 -14.67 -12.43
C ASP A 141 -8.17 -15.71 -13.35
N VAL A 142 -6.92 -15.43 -13.72
CA VAL A 142 -6.07 -16.30 -14.54
C VAL A 142 -4.92 -16.90 -13.73
N ALA A 143 -4.63 -16.31 -12.58
CA ALA A 143 -3.60 -16.77 -11.67
C ALA A 143 -3.94 -16.36 -10.23
N TYR A 144 -3.76 -17.30 -9.32
CA TYR A 144 -3.84 -17.05 -7.89
C TYR A 144 -2.71 -17.82 -7.19
N VAL A 145 -1.88 -17.11 -6.44
CA VAL A 145 -0.86 -17.71 -5.57
C VAL A 145 -1.11 -17.22 -4.16
N GLN A 146 -1.38 -18.16 -3.27
CA GLN A 146 -1.35 -17.93 -1.82
C GLN A 146 -0.37 -18.92 -1.20
N GLN A 147 0.73 -18.41 -0.66
CA GLN A 147 1.75 -19.25 -0.04
C GLN A 147 2.20 -18.65 1.29
N ASP A 148 2.23 -19.49 2.31
CA ASP A 148 2.68 -19.12 3.65
C ASP A 148 4.10 -19.62 3.90
N PHE A 149 4.87 -18.82 4.64
CA PHE A 149 6.25 -19.10 5.02
C PHE A 149 6.43 -18.80 6.51
N GLU A 150 6.88 -19.79 7.27
CA GLU A 150 7.33 -19.58 8.65
C GLU A 150 8.82 -19.24 8.62
N VAL A 151 9.19 -18.06 9.12
CA VAL A 151 10.57 -17.56 9.09
C VAL A 151 11.01 -17.09 10.47
N ASN A 152 12.30 -17.23 10.76
CA ASN A 152 12.94 -16.62 11.93
C ASN A 152 14.09 -15.76 11.43
N LEU A 153 13.92 -14.45 11.51
CA LEU A 153 14.80 -13.46 10.88
C LEU A 153 15.64 -12.74 11.93
N ALA A 154 16.97 -12.84 11.82
CA ALA A 154 17.89 -12.02 12.59
C ALA A 154 17.94 -10.57 12.04
N PRO A 155 18.33 -9.58 12.87
CA PRO A 155 18.51 -8.20 12.40
C PRO A 155 19.46 -8.10 11.21
N GLY A 156 19.03 -7.43 10.14
CA GLY A 156 19.82 -7.27 8.90
C GLY A 156 19.97 -8.53 8.04
N GLN A 157 19.42 -9.68 8.45
CA GLN A 157 19.45 -10.91 7.66
C GLN A 157 18.70 -10.75 6.35
N GLU A 158 19.25 -11.27 5.25
CA GLU A 158 18.55 -11.38 3.96
C GLU A 158 18.24 -12.85 3.66
N ILE A 159 16.98 -13.13 3.33
CA ILE A 159 16.55 -14.44 2.81
C ILE A 159 15.90 -14.26 1.44
N THR A 160 15.90 -15.33 0.64
CA THR A 160 15.23 -15.35 -0.68
C THR A 160 14.09 -16.35 -0.68
N LEU A 161 12.90 -15.89 -1.04
CA LEU A 161 11.72 -16.71 -1.29
C LEU A 161 11.56 -16.92 -2.79
N ARG A 162 11.36 -18.18 -3.19
CA ARG A 162 11.07 -18.60 -4.56
C ARG A 162 9.75 -19.36 -4.56
N PRO A 163 8.62 -18.66 -4.71
CA PRO A 163 7.32 -19.30 -4.67
C PRO A 163 7.21 -20.30 -5.80
N SER A 164 6.71 -21.49 -5.48
CA SER A 164 6.29 -22.43 -6.51
C SER A 164 4.94 -21.95 -7.07
N ALA A 165 4.76 -22.04 -8.39
CA ALA A 165 3.41 -21.96 -8.95
C ALA A 165 2.62 -23.13 -8.36
N GLY A 166 1.74 -22.85 -7.39
CA GLY A 166 0.95 -23.88 -6.71
C GLY A 166 0.04 -24.63 -7.69
N PRO A 167 -0.37 -25.87 -7.37
CA PRO A 167 -1.42 -26.54 -8.14
C PRO A 167 -2.69 -25.69 -8.10
N ARG A 168 -3.31 -25.50 -9.26
CA ARG A 168 -4.57 -24.76 -9.38
C ARG A 168 -5.65 -25.52 -8.62
N GLY A 169 -6.12 -24.94 -7.52
CA GLY A 169 -7.31 -25.42 -6.80
C GLY A 169 -8.58 -25.18 -7.59
#